data_AF-A0A7Y5BMC9-F1
#
_entry.id   AF-A0A7Y5BMC9-F1
#
_cell.length_a   1.000
_cell.length_b   1.000
_cell.length_c   1.000
_cell.angle_alpha   90.00
_cell.angle_beta   90.00
_cell.angle_gamma   90.00
#
_symmetry.space_group_name_H-M   'P 1'
#
loop_
_entity.id
_entity.type
_entity.pdbx_description
1 polymer ?
#
loop_
_entity_poly.entity_id
_entity_poly.type
_entity_poly.pdbx_seq_one_letter_code
_entity_poly.pdbx_strand_id
1 'polypeptide(L)'
;MLFDAIPLKYPQHFPIGLKGRWWLFHNVRSLNINDDIVTISEAAKSDIDEYIGFELSKIHVVYPTTSAVFFNKTSSHKALSQAYSLPKKKFCTYVGDTNWNKNLSLIAQGIIKADVPAVFVGKAFSVINDLRTKDADDIQEFFSTDPIINHPEQRDFKNFFK
;
A
#
# COMPACT_ATOMS: atom_id res chain seq x y z
N MET A 1 -7.13 18.84 7.69
CA MET A 1 -6.33 18.13 6.65
C MET A 1 -7.08 16.88 6.25
N LEU A 2 -7.14 16.60 4.96
CA LEU A 2 -7.75 15.40 4.40
C LEU A 2 -6.80 14.77 3.38
N PHE A 3 -6.47 13.49 3.58
CA PHE A 3 -5.45 12.82 2.77
C PHE A 3 -5.98 12.38 1.42
N ASP A 4 -7.14 11.73 1.39
CA ASP A 4 -7.71 11.19 0.16
C ASP A 4 -9.22 11.02 0.28
N ALA A 5 -9.85 10.75 -0.87
CA ALA A 5 -11.23 10.32 -0.98
C ALA A 5 -11.32 8.90 -1.57
N ILE A 6 -10.28 8.06 -1.38
CA ILE A 6 -10.18 6.71 -1.96
C ILE A 6 -11.42 5.87 -1.67
N PRO A 7 -11.99 5.85 -0.45
CA PRO A 7 -13.15 5.01 -0.18
C PRO A 7 -14.43 5.47 -0.88
N LEU A 8 -14.52 6.75 -1.25
CA LEU A 8 -15.64 7.30 -2.02
C LEU A 8 -15.47 7.08 -3.52
N LYS A 9 -14.24 7.21 -4.01
CA LYS A 9 -13.86 6.97 -5.40
C LYS A 9 -13.89 5.50 -5.79
N TYR A 10 -13.45 4.61 -4.89
CA TYR A 10 -13.33 3.17 -5.11
C TYR A 10 -14.11 2.35 -4.06
N PRO A 11 -15.43 2.51 -3.97
CA PRO A 11 -16.24 1.89 -2.89
C PRO A 11 -16.27 0.35 -2.98
N GLN A 12 -16.01 -0.21 -4.17
CA GLN A 12 -15.95 -1.66 -4.38
C GLN A 12 -14.70 -2.28 -3.74
N HIS A 13 -13.58 -1.53 -3.71
CA HIS A 13 -12.30 -1.98 -3.16
C HIS A 13 -12.08 -1.51 -1.71
N PHE A 14 -12.73 -0.42 -1.31
CA PHE A 14 -12.64 0.15 0.04
C PHE A 14 -14.03 0.38 0.64
N PRO A 15 -14.80 -0.69 0.95
CA PRO A 15 -16.12 -0.56 1.54
C PRO A 15 -16.02 0.01 2.96
N ILE A 16 -16.51 1.24 3.14
CA ILE A 16 -16.44 1.99 4.41
C ILE A 16 -17.28 1.40 5.56
N GLY A 17 -18.28 0.57 5.26
CA GLY A 17 -19.22 0.05 6.26
C GLY A 17 -19.96 1.15 7.04
N LEU A 18 -20.73 0.76 8.07
CA LEU A 18 -21.51 1.72 8.88
C LEU A 18 -20.62 2.63 9.73
N LYS A 19 -19.59 2.07 10.38
CA LYS A 19 -18.66 2.84 11.22
C LYS A 19 -17.87 3.86 10.39
N GLY A 20 -17.37 3.47 9.22
CA GLY A 20 -16.62 4.37 8.33
C GLY A 20 -17.51 5.47 7.74
N ARG A 21 -18.78 5.18 7.42
CA ARG A 21 -19.75 6.22 7.04
C ARG A 21 -19.94 7.27 8.14
N TRP A 22 -20.07 6.82 9.39
CA TRP A 22 -20.23 7.74 10.52
C TRP A 22 -18.97 8.60 10.73
N TRP A 23 -17.79 8.00 10.61
CA TRP A 23 -16.51 8.72 10.72
C TRP A 23 -16.32 9.73 9.59
N LEU A 24 -16.64 9.35 8.36
CA LEU A 24 -16.61 10.23 7.19
C LEU A 24 -17.55 11.42 7.37
N PHE A 25 -18.78 11.18 7.82
CA PHE A 25 -19.74 12.26 8.09
C PHE A 25 -19.19 13.27 9.10
N HIS A 26 -18.61 12.79 10.20
CA HIS A 26 -17.98 13.66 11.19
C HIS A 26 -16.80 14.46 10.63
N ASN A 27 -15.94 13.85 9.81
CA ASN A 27 -14.84 14.56 9.17
C ASN A 27 -15.29 15.63 8.20
N VAL A 28 -16.23 15.30 7.30
CA VAL A 28 -16.75 16.28 6.32
C VAL A 28 -17.39 17.45 7.05
N ARG A 29 -18.13 17.19 8.14
CA ARG A 29 -18.72 18.25 8.97
C ARG A 29 -17.64 19.12 9.64
N SER A 30 -16.56 18.51 10.16
CA SER A 30 -15.44 19.24 10.73
C SER A 30 -14.75 20.13 9.69
N LEU A 31 -14.47 19.58 8.51
CA LEU A 31 -13.83 20.29 7.41
C LEU A 31 -14.65 21.49 6.91
N ASN A 32 -15.99 21.37 6.88
CA ASN A 32 -16.89 22.45 6.49
C ASN A 32 -16.82 23.71 7.37
N ILE A 33 -16.32 23.59 8.60
CA ILE A 33 -16.20 24.73 9.53
C ILE A 33 -14.86 25.47 9.33
N ASN A 34 -13.89 24.86 8.64
CA ASN A 34 -12.58 25.45 8.42
C ASN A 34 -12.60 26.33 7.15
N ASP A 35 -11.79 27.39 7.16
CA ASP A 35 -11.60 28.26 5.99
C ASP A 35 -10.89 27.53 4.86
N ASP A 36 -9.88 26.73 5.22
CA ASP A 36 -8.96 26.05 4.31
C ASP A 36 -8.80 24.56 4.65
N ILE A 37 -8.56 23.76 3.62
CA ILE A 37 -8.33 22.33 3.67
C ILE A 37 -6.97 22.02 3.06
N VAL A 38 -6.11 21.36 3.82
CA VAL A 38 -4.83 20.86 3.30
C VAL A 38 -4.96 19.40 2.86
N THR A 39 -4.42 19.07 1.69
CA THR A 39 -4.27 17.70 1.16
C THR A 39 -2.85 17.43 0.66
N ILE A 40 -2.55 16.19 0.28
CA ILE A 40 -1.18 15.71 0.01
C ILE A 40 -0.79 15.63 -1.46
N SER A 41 -1.73 15.83 -2.38
CA SER A 41 -1.45 15.80 -3.82
C SER A 41 -2.54 16.50 -4.63
N GLU A 42 -2.21 16.89 -5.86
CA GLU A 42 -3.20 17.42 -6.82
C GLU A 42 -4.28 16.39 -7.18
N ALA A 43 -3.91 15.11 -7.24
CA ALA A 43 -4.88 14.03 -7.46
C ALA A 43 -5.89 13.97 -6.30
N ALA A 44 -5.42 14.02 -5.05
CA ALA A 44 -6.30 14.06 -3.89
C ALA A 44 -7.14 15.35 -3.85
N LYS A 45 -6.59 16.50 -4.26
CA LYS A 45 -7.35 17.75 -4.38
C LYS A 45 -8.52 17.62 -5.35
N SER A 46 -8.27 17.07 -6.55
CA SER A 46 -9.32 16.81 -7.54
C SER A 46 -10.36 15.81 -7.01
N ASP A 47 -9.92 14.75 -6.34
CA ASP A 47 -10.82 13.74 -5.78
C ASP A 47 -11.69 14.31 -4.64
N ILE A 48 -11.17 15.24 -3.84
CA ILE A 48 -11.94 15.88 -2.77
C ILE A 48 -13.03 16.80 -3.35
N ASP A 49 -12.71 17.56 -4.41
CA ASP A 49 -13.70 18.36 -5.14
C ASP A 49 -14.81 17.47 -5.73
N GLU A 50 -14.42 16.43 -6.47
CA GLU A 50 -15.36 15.54 -7.17
C GLU A 50 -16.24 14.70 -6.22
N TYR A 51 -15.65 14.05 -5.21
CA TYR A 51 -16.35 13.05 -4.40
C TYR A 51 -16.89 13.59 -3.06
N ILE A 52 -16.40 14.74 -2.59
CA ILE A 52 -16.80 15.31 -1.29
C ILE A 52 -17.50 16.67 -1.49
N GLY A 53 -17.18 17.40 -2.56
CA GLY A 53 -17.87 18.65 -2.92
C GLY A 53 -17.29 19.90 -2.26
N PHE A 54 -16.00 19.90 -1.91
CA PHE A 54 -15.31 21.11 -1.45
C PHE A 54 -14.73 21.89 -2.63
N GLU A 55 -14.95 23.21 -2.66
CA GLU A 55 -14.41 24.07 -3.71
C GLU A 55 -12.88 24.03 -3.78
N LEU A 56 -12.33 23.92 -4.99
CA LEU A 56 -10.88 23.90 -5.25
C LEU A 56 -10.11 25.10 -4.67
N SER A 57 -10.77 26.24 -4.50
CA SER A 57 -10.22 27.47 -3.90
C SER A 57 -9.85 27.29 -2.42
N LYS A 58 -10.57 26.41 -1.71
CA LYS A 58 -10.34 26.10 -0.29
C LYS A 58 -9.34 24.96 -0.08
N ILE A 59 -8.96 24.25 -1.15
CA ILE A 59 -8.11 23.06 -1.05
C ILE A 59 -6.68 23.41 -1.46
N HIS A 60 -5.75 23.27 -0.52
CA HIS A 60 -4.33 23.55 -0.69
C HIS A 60 -3.51 22.26 -0.66
N VAL A 61 -2.59 22.11 -1.60
CA VAL A 61 -1.71 20.94 -1.66
C VAL A 61 -0.42 21.23 -0.90
N VAL A 62 -0.14 20.41 0.10
CA VAL A 62 1.13 20.38 0.83
C VAL A 62 1.69 18.96 0.72
N TYR A 63 2.72 18.80 -0.10
CA TYR A 63 3.33 17.50 -0.33
C TYR A 63 4.03 16.99 0.93
N PRO A 64 3.75 15.74 1.36
CA PRO A 64 4.44 15.16 2.50
C PRO A 64 5.91 14.96 2.17
N THR A 65 6.79 15.28 3.12
CA THR A 65 8.23 15.15 3.00
C THR A 65 8.76 14.09 3.96
N THR A 66 9.99 13.64 3.74
CA THR A 66 10.67 12.72 4.65
C THR A 66 11.74 13.46 5.47
N SER A 67 12.00 12.98 6.68
CA SER A 67 13.00 13.57 7.56
C SER A 67 14.42 13.43 6.99
N ALA A 68 15.26 14.44 7.24
CA ALA A 68 16.65 14.47 6.80
C ALA A 68 17.46 13.23 7.24
N VAL A 69 17.07 12.61 8.36
CA VAL A 69 17.73 11.43 8.93
C VAL A 69 17.78 10.24 7.97
N PHE A 70 16.83 10.15 7.03
CA PHE A 70 16.76 9.05 6.05
C PHE A 70 17.72 9.22 4.87
N PHE A 71 18.33 10.40 4.69
CA PHE A 71 19.31 10.64 3.61
C PHE A 71 20.75 10.36 4.05
N ASN A 72 20.98 10.08 5.32
CA ASN A 72 22.29 9.68 5.82
C ASN A 72 22.64 8.29 5.28
N LYS A 73 23.77 8.18 4.58
CA LYS A 73 24.25 6.90 4.05
C LYS A 73 24.64 5.98 5.21
N THR A 74 24.01 4.82 5.28
CA THR A 74 24.42 3.73 6.16
C THR A 74 25.54 2.91 5.51
N SER A 75 26.56 2.58 6.29
CA SER A 75 27.80 1.93 5.82
C SER A 75 27.69 0.42 5.63
N SER A 76 26.56 -0.21 5.96
CA SER A 76 26.44 -1.67 6.11
C SER A 76 25.66 -2.36 4.98
N HIS A 77 26.02 -2.12 3.72
CA HIS A 77 25.35 -2.81 2.60
C HIS A 77 25.70 -4.30 2.51
N LYS A 78 26.93 -4.68 2.87
CA LYS A 78 27.43 -6.06 2.69
C LYS A 78 26.87 -7.04 3.72
N ALA A 79 26.77 -6.65 4.98
CA ALA A 79 26.22 -7.49 6.04
C ALA A 79 24.72 -7.73 5.84
N LEU A 80 23.96 -6.69 5.45
CA LEU A 80 22.53 -6.81 5.12
C LEU A 80 22.30 -7.71 3.90
N SER A 81 23.12 -7.56 2.85
CA SER A 81 23.03 -8.41 1.66
C SER A 81 23.23 -9.89 1.99
N GLN A 82 24.12 -10.21 2.93
CA GLN A 82 24.33 -11.58 3.39
C GLN A 82 23.20 -12.06 4.30
N ALA A 83 22.79 -11.25 5.28
CA ALA A 83 21.74 -11.60 6.24
C ALA A 83 20.40 -11.94 5.56
N TYR A 84 20.04 -11.22 4.49
CA TYR A 84 18.79 -11.41 3.76
C TYR A 84 18.94 -12.16 2.43
N SER A 85 20.12 -12.75 2.17
CA SER A 85 20.39 -13.49 0.92
C SER A 85 19.97 -12.74 -0.35
N LEU A 86 20.27 -11.44 -0.40
CA LEU A 86 19.82 -10.57 -1.50
C LEU A 86 20.47 -11.01 -2.84
N PRO A 87 19.78 -10.81 -3.98
CA PRO A 87 20.33 -11.15 -5.28
C PRO A 87 21.67 -10.44 -5.54
N LYS A 88 22.66 -11.20 -6.03
CA LYS A 88 23.98 -10.65 -6.42
C LYS A 88 23.92 -9.80 -7.70
N LYS A 89 22.92 -10.05 -8.55
CA LYS A 89 22.64 -9.27 -9.76
C LYS A 89 21.70 -8.12 -9.44
N LYS A 90 21.55 -7.16 -10.35
CA LYS A 90 20.54 -6.08 -10.23
C LYS A 90 19.16 -6.70 -10.02
N PHE A 91 18.39 -6.11 -9.10
CA PHE A 91 17.06 -6.57 -8.74
C PHE A 91 16.13 -5.37 -8.49
N CYS A 92 14.83 -5.62 -8.65
CA CYS A 92 13.78 -4.67 -8.30
C CYS A 92 13.43 -4.80 -6.82
N THR A 93 13.17 -3.69 -6.13
CA THR A 93 12.67 -3.73 -4.74
C THR A 93 11.28 -3.14 -4.68
N TYR A 94 10.35 -3.88 -4.09
CA TYR A 94 9.04 -3.38 -3.71
C TYR A 94 9.01 -3.20 -2.20
N VAL A 95 8.62 -2.01 -1.72
CA VAL A 95 8.45 -1.73 -0.29
C VAL A 95 7.03 -1.25 -0.06
N GLY A 96 6.25 -2.01 0.70
CA GLY A 96 4.86 -1.67 0.94
C GLY A 96 4.04 -2.83 1.47
N ASP A 97 2.74 -2.57 1.62
CA ASP A 97 1.75 -3.58 1.97
C ASP A 97 1.15 -4.20 0.69
N THR A 98 0.14 -5.03 0.84
CA THR A 98 -0.55 -5.77 -0.22
C THR A 98 -1.95 -5.23 -0.53
N ASN A 99 -2.20 -3.96 -0.18
CA ASN A 99 -3.48 -3.29 -0.43
C ASN A 99 -3.71 -3.03 -1.92
N TRP A 100 -4.98 -2.98 -2.32
CA TRP A 100 -5.43 -2.82 -3.71
C TRP A 100 -4.75 -1.66 -4.45
N ASN A 101 -4.71 -0.49 -3.80
CA ASN A 101 -4.14 0.72 -4.38
C ASN A 101 -2.61 0.66 -4.60
N LYS A 102 -1.94 -0.40 -4.16
CA LYS A 102 -0.52 -0.66 -4.47
C LYS A 102 -0.32 -1.43 -5.76
N ASN A 103 -1.39 -1.98 -6.33
CA ASN A 103 -1.41 -2.63 -7.63
C ASN A 103 -0.36 -3.75 -7.77
N LEU A 104 -0.22 -4.54 -6.70
CA LEU A 104 0.88 -5.49 -6.53
C LEU A 104 0.90 -6.58 -7.60
N SER A 105 -0.27 -7.07 -8.01
CA SER A 105 -0.41 -8.10 -9.04
C SER A 105 0.11 -7.64 -10.40
N LEU A 106 -0.16 -6.40 -10.82
CA LEU A 106 0.36 -5.86 -12.08
C LEU A 106 1.87 -5.61 -12.00
N ILE A 107 2.38 -5.15 -10.85
CA ILE A 107 3.82 -5.01 -10.63
C ILE A 107 4.51 -6.37 -10.77
N ALA A 108 3.96 -7.42 -10.15
CA ALA A 108 4.48 -8.78 -10.23
C ALA A 108 4.54 -9.30 -11.68
N GLN A 109 3.46 -9.12 -12.43
CA GLN A 109 3.40 -9.49 -13.85
C GLN A 109 4.46 -8.75 -14.67
N GLY A 110 4.67 -7.45 -14.41
CA GLY A 110 5.70 -6.66 -15.08
C GLY A 110 7.10 -7.17 -14.79
N ILE A 111 7.39 -7.51 -13.53
CA ILE A 111 8.69 -8.07 -13.10
C ILE A 111 8.95 -9.42 -13.78
N ILE A 112 7.96 -10.31 -13.83
CA ILE A 112 8.09 -11.62 -14.49
C ILE A 112 8.35 -11.45 -15.98
N LYS A 113 7.60 -10.58 -16.65
CA LYS A 113 7.81 -10.27 -18.07
C LYS A 113 9.19 -9.68 -18.36
N ALA A 114 9.74 -8.91 -17.41
CA ALA A 114 11.07 -8.32 -17.52
C ALA A 114 12.21 -9.30 -17.19
N ASP A 115 11.91 -10.47 -16.63
CA ASP A 115 12.89 -11.47 -16.16
C ASP A 115 13.97 -10.86 -15.22
N VAL A 116 13.52 -10.05 -14.25
CA VAL A 116 14.39 -9.39 -13.27
C VAL A 116 14.15 -9.97 -11.89
N PRO A 117 15.18 -10.32 -11.11
CA PRO A 117 15.00 -10.70 -9.71
C PRO A 117 14.31 -9.59 -8.92
N ALA A 118 13.46 -9.94 -7.96
CA ALA A 118 12.76 -8.96 -7.14
C ALA A 118 12.78 -9.31 -5.65
N VAL A 119 12.80 -8.27 -4.82
CA VAL A 119 12.77 -8.34 -3.36
C VAL A 119 11.55 -7.55 -2.89
N PHE A 120 10.64 -8.22 -2.19
CA PHE A 120 9.42 -7.61 -1.63
C PHE A 120 9.60 -7.44 -0.12
N VAL A 121 9.40 -6.22 0.37
CA VAL A 121 9.64 -5.82 1.76
C VAL A 121 8.35 -5.24 2.35
N GLY A 122 7.92 -5.79 3.47
CA GLY A 122 6.68 -5.38 4.13
C GLY A 122 6.19 -6.43 5.10
N LYS A 123 5.34 -6.02 6.05
CA LYS A 123 4.80 -6.91 7.08
C LYS A 123 4.01 -8.08 6.47
N ALA A 124 3.23 -7.82 5.42
CA ALA A 124 2.48 -8.87 4.73
C ALA A 124 3.38 -9.93 4.07
N PHE A 125 4.66 -9.63 3.80
CA PHE A 125 5.59 -10.57 3.18
C PHE A 125 6.46 -11.34 4.17
N SER A 126 6.51 -10.95 5.45
CA SER A 126 7.24 -11.73 6.46
C SER A 126 6.68 -13.15 6.57
N VAL A 127 5.36 -13.25 6.45
CA VAL A 127 4.59 -14.50 6.45
C VAL A 127 5.01 -15.45 5.33
N ILE A 128 5.29 -14.91 4.13
CA ILE A 128 5.66 -15.70 2.95
C ILE A 128 7.04 -16.35 3.13
N ASN A 129 7.93 -15.72 3.90
CA ASN A 129 9.25 -16.27 4.16
C ASN A 129 9.17 -17.51 5.08
N ASP A 130 8.24 -17.52 6.04
CA ASP A 130 7.98 -18.65 6.95
C ASP A 130 7.26 -19.81 6.24
N LEU A 131 6.53 -19.53 5.15
CA LEU A 131 5.85 -20.54 4.35
C LEU A 131 6.79 -21.30 3.40
N ARG A 132 7.96 -20.72 3.05
CA ARG A 132 8.96 -21.41 2.20
C ARG A 132 9.57 -22.65 2.85
N THR A 133 9.47 -22.75 4.18
CA THR A 133 9.94 -23.91 4.95
C THR A 133 8.85 -24.93 5.24
N LYS A 134 7.62 -24.68 4.79
CA LYS A 134 6.44 -25.52 5.04
C LYS A 134 6.03 -26.27 3.78
N ASP A 135 5.37 -27.40 3.95
CA ASP A 135 4.88 -28.21 2.83
C ASP A 135 3.57 -27.64 2.24
N ALA A 136 3.11 -28.23 1.13
CA ALA A 136 1.98 -27.71 0.36
C ALA A 136 0.66 -27.71 1.15
N ASP A 137 0.51 -28.64 2.08
CA ASP A 137 -0.70 -28.81 2.89
C ASP A 137 -0.72 -27.79 4.04
N ASP A 138 0.40 -27.59 4.74
CA ASP A 138 0.59 -26.55 5.75
C ASP A 138 0.39 -25.14 5.17
N ILE A 139 0.87 -24.96 3.93
CA ILE A 139 0.64 -23.75 3.14
C ILE A 139 -0.86 -23.56 2.94
N GLN A 140 -1.58 -24.57 2.45
CA GLN A 140 -3.00 -24.47 2.13
C GLN A 140 -3.88 -24.23 3.36
N GLU A 141 -3.54 -24.83 4.51
CA GLU A 141 -4.21 -24.62 5.80
C GLU A 141 -3.96 -23.22 6.38
N PHE A 142 -2.72 -22.72 6.28
CA PHE A 142 -2.40 -21.37 6.74
C PHE A 142 -3.15 -20.30 5.91
N PHE A 143 -3.23 -20.47 4.59
CA PHE A 143 -3.96 -19.56 3.70
C PHE A 143 -5.48 -19.62 3.86
N SER A 144 -6.05 -20.70 4.39
CA SER A 144 -7.49 -20.82 4.64
C SER A 144 -7.91 -20.25 6.00
N THR A 145 -6.95 -20.04 6.91
CA THR A 145 -7.21 -19.63 8.30
C THR A 145 -6.72 -18.22 8.64
N ASP A 146 -5.72 -17.67 7.92
CA ASP A 146 -5.15 -16.37 8.26
C ASP A 146 -5.95 -15.17 7.70
N PRO A 147 -6.52 -14.30 8.57
CA PRO A 147 -7.31 -13.15 8.16
C PRO A 147 -6.51 -12.05 7.42
N ILE A 148 -5.18 -12.15 7.33
CA ILE A 148 -4.32 -11.21 6.62
C ILE A 148 -4.55 -11.28 5.09
N ILE A 149 -5.14 -12.36 4.56
CA ILE A 149 -5.32 -12.60 3.12
C ILE A 149 -6.81 -12.66 2.77
N ASN A 150 -7.52 -11.58 3.11
CA ASN A 150 -8.96 -11.48 2.86
C ASN A 150 -9.31 -10.72 1.57
N HIS A 151 -8.35 -10.05 0.90
CA HIS A 151 -8.63 -9.29 -0.31
C HIS A 151 -8.34 -10.11 -1.59
N PRO A 152 -9.22 -10.08 -2.62
CA PRO A 152 -9.03 -10.85 -3.87
C PRO A 152 -7.65 -10.69 -4.51
N GLU A 153 -7.12 -9.47 -4.54
CA GLU A 153 -5.80 -9.21 -5.15
C GLU A 153 -4.61 -9.83 -4.40
N GLN A 154 -4.72 -10.01 -3.09
CA GLN A 154 -3.70 -10.73 -2.31
C GLN A 154 -3.67 -12.21 -2.70
N ARG A 155 -4.84 -12.77 -3.05
CA ARG A 155 -4.96 -14.14 -3.56
C ARG A 155 -4.39 -14.26 -4.96
N ASP A 156 -4.61 -13.27 -5.82
CA ASP A 156 -4.01 -13.24 -7.15
C ASP A 156 -2.49 -13.16 -7.08
N PHE A 157 -1.96 -12.32 -6.18
CA PHE A 157 -0.51 -12.18 -6.01
C PHE A 157 0.15 -13.49 -5.53
N LYS A 158 -0.56 -14.32 -4.75
CA LYS A 158 -0.07 -15.64 -4.31
C LYS A 158 0.32 -16.54 -5.49
N ASN A 159 -0.38 -16.44 -6.62
CA ASN A 159 -0.10 -17.28 -7.80
C ASN A 159 1.28 -17.03 -8.41
N PHE A 160 1.94 -15.91 -8.09
CA PHE A 160 3.28 -15.60 -8.57
C PHE A 160 4.41 -16.22 -7.73
N PHE A 161 4.11 -16.88 -6.61
CA PHE A 161 5.10 -17.57 -5.77
C PHE A 161 5.25 -19.07 -6.05
N LYS A 162 4.55 -19.59 -7.07
CA LYS A 162 4.68 -20.98 -7.51
C LYS A 162 5.97 -21.21 -8.30
#